data_AF-A0A5P9IXJ3-F1
#
_entry.id   AF-A0A5P9IXJ3-F1
#
_cell.length_a   1.000
_cell.length_b   1.000
_cell.length_c   1.000
_cell.angle_alpha   90.00
_cell.angle_beta   90.00
_cell.angle_gamma   90.00
#
_symmetry.space_group_name_H-M   'P 1'
#
loop_
_entity.id
_entity.type
_entity.pdbx_description
1 polymer ?
#
loop_
_entity_poly.entity_id
_entity_poly.type
_entity_poly.pdbx_seq_one_letter_code
_entity_poly.pdbx_strand_id
1 'polypeptide(L)' 'MTNLSLLKNGKVKAIRFSTLAAICDVLHCQPGDILVYERDADYLDNDK' A
#
# COMPACT_ATOMS: atom_id res chain seq x y z
N MET A 1 10.74 13.65 6.08
CA MET A 1 9.35 13.97 5.72
C MET A 1 8.81 12.88 4.80
N THR A 2 7.78 12.16 5.23
CA THR A 2 7.10 11.14 4.41
C THR A 2 5.90 11.82 3.75
N ASN A 3 5.83 11.80 2.42
CA ASN A 3 4.79 12.53 1.70
C ASN A 3 3.52 11.66 1.62
N LEU A 4 2.58 11.90 2.54
CA LEU A 4 1.30 11.17 2.61
C LEU A 4 0.52 11.24 1.29
N SER A 5 0.71 12.29 0.49
CA SER A 5 0.07 12.41 -0.83
C SER A 5 0.50 11.33 -1.82
N LEU A 6 1.73 10.80 -1.72
CA LEU A 6 2.21 9.71 -2.58
C LEU A 6 1.56 8.38 -2.24
N LEU A 7 1.36 8.11 -0.93
CA LEU A 7 0.63 6.93 -0.45
C LEU A 7 -0.82 6.97 -0.91
N LYS A 8 -1.50 8.12 -0.71
CA LYS A 8 -2.90 8.30 -1.13
C LYS A 8 -3.10 8.07 -2.63
N ASN A 9 -2.16 8.51 -3.45
CA ASN A 9 -2.25 8.42 -4.92
C ASN A 9 -1.67 7.11 -5.48
N GLY A 10 -1.29 6.14 -4.63
CA GLY A 10 -0.72 4.86 -5.07
C GLY A 10 0.65 4.99 -5.76
N LYS A 11 1.34 6.13 -5.66
CA LYS A 11 2.63 6.38 -6.33
C LYS A 11 3.84 5.99 -5.47
N VAL A 12 3.61 5.33 -4.33
CA VAL A 12 4.68 4.87 -3.45
C VAL A 12 5.31 3.62 -4.03
N LYS A 13 6.65 3.60 -4.14
CA LYS A 13 7.41 2.42 -4.58
C LYS A 13 7.77 1.50 -3.41
N ALA A 14 7.83 2.04 -2.20
CA ALA A 14 8.17 1.32 -0.99
C ALA A 14 7.56 2.02 0.23
N ILE A 15 7.28 1.24 1.27
CA ILE A 15 6.84 1.72 2.58
C ILE A 15 7.73 1.12 3.66
N ARG A 16 8.04 1.91 4.71
CA ARG A 16 8.74 1.39 5.88
C ARG A 16 7.77 0.56 6.73
N PHE A 17 8.24 -0.54 7.31
CA PHE A 17 7.41 -1.36 8.21
C PHE A 17 6.85 -0.56 9.39
N SER A 18 7.60 0.39 9.94
CA SER A 18 7.09 1.25 11.02
C SER A 18 5.91 2.12 10.59
N THR A 19 5.89 2.59 9.34
CA THR A 19 4.77 3.34 8.78
C THR A 19 3.58 2.43 8.52
N LEU A 20 3.81 1.23 7.98
CA LEU A 20 2.75 0.24 7.79
C LEU A 20 2.13 -0.18 9.13
N ALA A 21 2.94 -0.39 10.17
CA ALA A 21 2.48 -0.72 11.52
C ALA A 21 1.62 0.40 12.12
N ALA A 22 2.02 1.66 11.97
CA ALA A 22 1.22 2.80 12.43
C ALA A 22 -0.13 2.91 11.71
N ILE A 23 -0.19 2.56 10.42
CA ILE A 23 -1.45 2.49 9.67
C ILE A 23 -2.33 1.36 10.20
N CYS A 24 -1.76 0.18 10.43
CA CYS A 24 -2.48 -0.98 10.97
C CYS A 24 -3.07 -0.69 12.36
N ASP A 25 -2.34 0.03 13.22
CA ASP A 25 -2.78 0.43 14.56
C ASP A 25 -4.02 1.34 14.50
N VAL A 26 -4.00 2.36 13.64
CA VAL A 26 -5.13 3.30 13.47
C VAL A 26 -6.35 2.63 12.82
N LEU A 27 -6.12 1.73 11.86
CA LEU A 27 -7.19 1.05 11.13
C LEU A 27 -7.67 -0.24 11.81
N HIS A 28 -7.04 -0.65 12.90
CA HIS A 28 -7.29 -1.91 13.60
C HIS A 28 -7.29 -3.14 12.66
N CYS A 29 -6.31 -3.21 11.76
CA CYS A 29 -6.17 -4.30 10.80
C CYS A 29 -4.77 -4.95 10.86
N GLN A 30 -4.59 -6.02 10.10
CA GLN A 30 -3.30 -6.69 9.90
C GLN A 30 -2.65 -6.24 8.59
N PRO A 31 -1.31 -6.35 8.46
CA PRO A 31 -0.61 -6.04 7.21
C PRO A 31 -1.15 -6.81 5.99
N GLY A 32 -1.61 -8.05 6.18
CA GLY A 32 -2.20 -8.87 5.13
C GLY A 32 -3.54 -8.36 4.61
N ASP A 33 -4.22 -7.49 5.37
CA ASP A 33 -5.47 -6.87 4.93
C ASP A 33 -5.22 -5.69 3.97
N ILE A 34 -3.99 -5.16 3.94
CA ILE A 34 -3.59 -4.00 3.12
C ILE A 34 -2.73 -4.44 1.91
N LEU A 35 -1.84 -5.41 2.12
CA LEU A 35 -0.89 -5.83 1.11
C LEU A 35 -1.46 -6.96 0.25
N VAL A 36 -1.51 -6.72 -1.06
CA VAL A 36 -1.84 -7.71 -2.07
C VAL A 36 -0.61 -7.94 -2.94
N TYR A 37 -0.30 -9.21 -3.19
CA TYR A 37 0.69 -9.58 -4.20
C TYR A 37 0.00 -9.67 -5.56
N GLU A 38 0.41 -8.81 -6.49
CA GLU A 38 -0.03 -8.84 -7.88
C GLU A 38 1.15 -9.29 -8.74
N ARG A 39 0.92 -10.28 -9.61
CA ARG A 39 1.95 -10.72 -10.57
C ARG A 39 1.93 -9.75 -11.75
N ASP A 40 3.09 -9.52 -12.36
CA ASP A 40 3.25 -8.60 -13.49
C ASP A 40 2.28 -8.85 -14.68
N ALA A 41 1.75 -10.08 -14.83
CA ALA A 41 0.79 -10.44 -15.86
C ALA A 41 -0.67 -10.03 -15.56
N ASP A 42 -1.00 -9.73 -14.30
CA ASP A 42 -2.36 -9.43 -13.84
C ASP A 42 -2.68 -7.90 -13.88
N TYR A 43 -1.70 -7.06 -14.26
CA TYR A 43 -1.86 -5.59 -14.41
C TYR A 43 -2.42 -5.14 -15.77
N LEU A 44 -2.58 -6.05 -16.73
CA LEU A 44 -3.09 -5.72 -18.06
C LEU A 44 -4.63 -5.56 -18.13
N ASP A 45 -5.34 -5.74 -17.01
CA ASP A 45 -6.82 -5.68 -16.95
C ASP A 45 -7.39 -4.47 -16.17
N ASN A 46 -6.55 -3.54 -15.66
CA ASN A 46 -7.03 -2.43 -14.80
C ASN A 46 -7.16 -1.06 -15.50
N ASP A 47 -7.13 -1.01 -16.83
CA ASP A 47 -7.53 0.17 -17.64
C ASP A 47 -8.86 -0.10 -18.36
N LYS A 48 -9.94 -0.30 -17.60
CA LYS A 48 -11.32 -0.31 -18.13
C LYS A 48 -12.30 0.45 -17.25
#